data_AF-A0A432WF66-F1
#
_entry.id   AF-A0A432WF66-F1
#
_cell.length_a   1.000
_cell.length_b   1.000
_cell.length_c   1.000
_cell.angle_alpha   90.00
_cell.angle_beta   90.00
_cell.angle_gamma   90.00
#
_symmetry.space_group_name_H-M   'P 1'
#
loop_
_entity.id
_entity.type
_entity.pdbx_description
1 polymer ?
#
loop_
_entity_poly.entity_id
_entity_poly.type
_entity_poly.pdbx_seq_one_letter_code
_entity_poly.pdbx_strand_id
1 'polypeptide(L)'
;MNYDAVIDSWQSEMRNASTKLTEQAFANCRQFAQATHEMCRVDQARFMYLGHRAADHFWAHNRAHRTLETQGYPGHYGCRARLSGPKFELSWYYNQFKRLNDGTARHRVISHHIPKDGQFNYYSRAFSKAHDWELPIILDTEYGFQLIRRLNANLTVIRRKTQMNLRLLDSLERHIAEFEEPTHA
;
A
#
# COMPACT_ATOMS: atom_id res chain seq x y z
N MET A 1 7.85 -20.88 -16.89
CA MET A 1 8.85 -20.12 -17.68
C MET A 1 10.19 -20.32 -17.00
N ASN A 2 11.19 -20.81 -17.72
CA ASN A 2 12.54 -20.96 -17.18
C ASN A 2 13.28 -19.63 -17.42
N TYR A 3 13.54 -18.86 -16.37
CA TYR A 3 14.17 -17.55 -16.50
C TYR A 3 15.64 -17.64 -16.93
N ASP A 4 16.36 -18.68 -16.49
CA ASP A 4 17.77 -18.88 -16.86
C ASP A 4 17.88 -19.14 -18.36
N ALA A 5 17.02 -19.99 -18.91
CA ALA A 5 16.98 -20.25 -20.35
C ALA A 5 16.65 -18.98 -21.18
N VAL A 6 15.82 -18.07 -20.65
CA VAL A 6 15.53 -16.79 -21.30
C VAL A 6 16.75 -15.87 -21.24
N ILE A 7 17.46 -15.83 -20.11
CA ILE A 7 18.69 -15.05 -19.95
C ILE A 7 19.77 -15.55 -20.91
N ASP A 8 20.01 -16.86 -20.95
CA ASP A 8 21.01 -17.50 -21.81
C ASP A 8 20.73 -17.21 -23.30
N SER A 9 19.46 -17.25 -23.71
CA SER A 9 19.04 -16.91 -25.08
C SER A 9 19.32 -15.45 -25.44
N TRP A 10 19.21 -14.51 -24.50
CA TRP A 10 19.59 -13.11 -24.78
C TRP A 10 21.11 -12.92 -24.77
N GLN A 11 21.82 -13.67 -23.92
CA GLN A 11 23.28 -13.63 -23.86
C GLN A 11 23.92 -14.15 -25.14
N SER A 12 23.37 -15.22 -25.75
CA SER A 12 23.88 -15.76 -27.01
C SER A 12 23.77 -14.77 -28.18
N GLU A 13 22.80 -13.85 -28.14
CA GLU A 13 22.53 -12.87 -29.19
C GLU A 13 23.25 -11.52 -29.00
N MET A 14 24.03 -11.32 -27.93
CA MET A 14 24.61 -10.01 -27.58
C MET A 14 25.51 -9.38 -28.66
N ARG A 15 26.09 -10.20 -29.54
CA ARG A 15 26.95 -9.74 -30.66
C ARG A 15 26.22 -9.69 -32.00
N ASN A 16 24.94 -10.06 -32.02
CA ASN A 16 24.12 -10.06 -33.22
C ASN A 16 23.45 -8.70 -33.41
N ALA A 17 23.91 -7.94 -34.41
CA ALA A 17 23.29 -6.66 -34.78
C ALA A 17 22.01 -6.93 -35.59
N SER A 18 20.88 -7.08 -34.88
CA SER A 18 19.57 -7.33 -35.48
C SER A 18 18.55 -6.27 -35.04
N THR A 19 18.01 -5.53 -36.00
CA THR A 19 16.93 -4.56 -35.77
C THR A 19 15.73 -5.21 -35.11
N LYS A 20 15.35 -6.41 -35.58
CA LYS A 20 14.24 -7.17 -35.02
C LYS A 20 14.47 -7.59 -33.57
N LEU A 21 15.69 -8.04 -33.23
CA LEU A 21 16.02 -8.38 -31.85
C LEU A 21 16.04 -7.14 -30.95
N THR A 22 16.48 -5.99 -31.48
CA THR A 22 16.48 -4.71 -30.78
C THR A 22 15.05 -4.24 -30.47
N GLU A 23 14.16 -4.26 -31.47
CA GLU A 23 12.73 -3.96 -31.30
C GLU A 23 12.08 -4.89 -30.28
N GLN A 24 12.39 -6.20 -30.35
CA GLN A 24 11.90 -7.18 -29.40
C GLN A 24 12.40 -6.92 -27.97
N ALA A 25 13.65 -6.51 -27.80
CA ALA A 25 14.20 -6.17 -26.49
C ALA A 25 13.45 -4.96 -25.88
N PHE A 26 13.20 -3.91 -26.66
CA PHE A 26 12.40 -2.77 -26.21
C PHE A 26 10.97 -3.17 -25.85
N ALA A 27 10.30 -3.94 -26.72
CA ALA A 27 8.95 -4.43 -26.47
C ALA A 27 8.85 -5.23 -25.15
N ASN A 28 9.78 -6.16 -24.92
CA ASN A 28 9.83 -6.96 -23.70
C ASN A 28 10.07 -6.10 -22.45
N CYS A 29 11.00 -5.14 -22.52
CA CYS A 29 11.27 -4.21 -21.42
C CYS A 29 10.05 -3.33 -21.09
N ARG A 30 9.34 -2.84 -22.11
CA ARG A 30 8.08 -2.07 -21.94
C ARG A 30 7.00 -2.93 -21.30
N GLN A 31 6.79 -4.14 -21.80
CA GLN A 31 5.83 -5.08 -21.26
C GLN A 31 6.12 -5.39 -19.78
N PHE A 32 7.38 -5.64 -19.43
CA PHE A 32 7.80 -5.86 -18.04
C PHE A 32 7.48 -4.66 -17.15
N ALA A 33 7.84 -3.44 -17.56
CA ALA A 33 7.60 -2.24 -16.76
C ALA A 33 6.10 -1.95 -16.57
N GLN A 34 5.30 -2.12 -17.63
CA GLN A 34 3.84 -1.96 -17.58
C GLN A 34 3.17 -3.04 -16.71
N ALA A 35 3.49 -4.31 -16.92
CA ALA A 35 2.95 -5.40 -16.14
C ALA A 35 3.30 -5.26 -14.65
N THR A 36 4.54 -4.88 -14.34
CA THR A 36 4.97 -4.63 -12.96
C THR A 36 4.20 -3.45 -12.33
N HIS A 37 3.95 -2.38 -13.10
CA HIS A 37 3.14 -1.25 -12.62
C HIS A 37 1.72 -1.68 -12.24
N GLU A 38 1.06 -2.45 -13.11
CA GLU A 38 -0.30 -2.94 -12.86
C GLU A 38 -0.35 -3.96 -11.73
N MET A 39 0.63 -4.86 -11.64
CA MET A 39 0.74 -5.82 -10.53
C MET A 39 0.89 -5.11 -9.18
N CYS A 40 1.61 -3.99 -9.11
CA CYS A 40 1.67 -3.18 -7.89
C CYS A 40 0.29 -2.60 -7.50
N ARG A 41 -0.57 -2.27 -8.47
CA ARG A 41 -1.94 -1.80 -8.17
C ARG A 41 -2.81 -2.94 -7.63
N VAL A 42 -2.64 -4.14 -8.19
CA VAL A 42 -3.29 -5.36 -7.68
C VAL A 42 -2.85 -5.65 -6.25
N ASP A 43 -1.56 -5.58 -5.96
CA ASP A 43 -1.05 -5.81 -4.60
C ASP A 43 -1.51 -4.74 -3.61
N GLN A 44 -1.64 -3.48 -4.02
CA GLN A 44 -2.26 -2.45 -3.18
C GLN A 44 -3.70 -2.79 -2.79
N ALA A 45 -4.49 -3.40 -3.69
CA ALA A 45 -5.83 -3.90 -3.36
C ALA A 45 -5.80 -5.11 -2.42
N ARG A 46 -4.82 -6.01 -2.56
CA ARG A 46 -4.60 -7.13 -1.62
C ARG A 46 -4.20 -6.61 -0.24
N PHE A 47 -3.35 -5.60 -0.16
CA PHE A 47 -2.99 -4.93 1.08
C PHE A 47 -4.18 -4.25 1.74
N MET A 48 -5.11 -3.71 0.94
CA MET A 48 -6.35 -3.16 1.44
C MET A 48 -7.22 -4.24 2.10
N TYR A 49 -7.33 -5.41 1.47
CA TYR A 49 -8.00 -6.57 2.07
C TYR A 49 -7.35 -6.97 3.40
N LEU A 50 -6.01 -7.10 3.44
CA LEU A 50 -5.29 -7.42 4.68
C LEU A 50 -5.48 -6.35 5.76
N GLY A 51 -5.50 -5.07 5.37
CA GLY A 51 -5.80 -3.94 6.27
C GLY A 51 -7.20 -4.03 6.85
N HIS A 52 -8.19 -4.47 6.06
CA HIS A 52 -9.52 -4.78 6.57
C HIS A 52 -9.52 -5.93 7.56
N ARG A 53 -8.76 -7.01 7.34
CA ARG A 53 -8.65 -8.11 8.30
C ARG A 53 -8.11 -7.66 9.66
N ALA A 54 -7.09 -6.81 9.66
CA ALA A 54 -6.57 -6.21 10.90
C ALA A 54 -7.62 -5.30 11.57
N ALA A 55 -8.32 -4.46 10.81
CA ALA A 55 -9.38 -3.61 11.35
C ALA A 55 -10.56 -4.43 11.91
N ASP A 56 -10.96 -5.50 11.23
CA ASP A 56 -12.05 -6.39 11.64
C ASP A 56 -11.73 -7.06 12.98
N HIS A 57 -10.47 -7.43 13.20
CA HIS A 57 -9.99 -7.95 14.48
C HIS A 57 -10.24 -6.95 15.61
N PHE A 58 -9.76 -5.70 15.47
CA PHE A 58 -10.07 -4.63 16.42
C PHE A 58 -11.58 -4.48 16.66
N TRP A 59 -12.36 -4.42 15.58
CA TRP A 59 -13.80 -4.20 15.67
C TRP A 59 -14.55 -5.38 16.29
N ALA A 60 -14.06 -6.62 16.15
CA ALA A 60 -14.63 -7.78 16.80
C ALA A 60 -14.49 -7.67 18.33
N HIS A 61 -13.31 -7.36 18.83
CA HIS A 61 -13.09 -7.12 20.25
C HIS A 61 -13.86 -5.90 20.75
N ASN A 62 -13.80 -4.77 20.02
CA ASN A 62 -14.54 -3.56 20.38
C ASN A 62 -16.04 -3.83 20.52
N ARG A 63 -16.63 -4.66 19.64
CA ARG A 63 -18.04 -5.09 19.72
C ARG A 63 -18.32 -6.02 20.90
N ALA A 64 -17.43 -6.97 21.18
CA ALA A 64 -17.58 -7.89 22.31
C ALA A 64 -17.62 -7.15 23.67
N HIS A 65 -16.88 -6.04 23.77
CA HIS A 65 -16.88 -5.16 24.95
C HIS A 65 -18.03 -4.14 24.99
N ARG A 66 -19.05 -4.24 24.11
CA ARG A 66 -20.22 -3.33 24.09
C ARG A 66 -21.36 -3.74 25.01
N THR A 67 -21.06 -4.30 26.18
CA THR A 67 -22.09 -4.59 27.19
C THR A 67 -22.16 -3.43 28.20
N LEU A 68 -23.36 -3.09 28.67
CA LEU A 68 -23.58 -2.04 29.69
C LEU A 68 -22.86 -2.33 31.01
N GLU A 69 -22.47 -3.58 31.23
CA GLU A 69 -21.80 -4.08 32.43
C GLU A 69 -20.26 -4.06 32.31
N THR A 70 -19.71 -3.79 31.12
CA THR A 70 -18.24 -3.72 30.94
C THR A 70 -17.72 -2.35 31.39
N GLN A 71 -16.86 -2.34 32.41
CA GLN A 71 -16.11 -1.15 32.81
C GLN A 71 -15.25 -0.64 31.64
N GLY A 72 -15.39 0.64 31.29
CA GLY A 72 -14.75 1.22 30.10
C GLY A 72 -15.57 1.10 28.81
N TYR A 73 -16.88 0.80 28.92
CA TYR A 73 -17.82 1.02 27.82
C TYR A 73 -18.25 2.50 27.76
N PRO A 74 -18.30 3.11 26.56
CA PRO A 74 -17.83 2.60 25.27
C PRO A 74 -16.33 2.84 25.02
N GLY A 75 -15.69 1.95 24.25
CA GLY A 75 -14.31 2.12 23.80
C GLY A 75 -14.11 3.41 22.98
N HIS A 76 -13.00 4.08 23.22
CA HIS A 76 -12.76 5.43 22.74
C HIS A 76 -12.00 5.51 21.42
N TYR A 77 -11.59 4.39 20.83
CA TYR A 77 -10.87 4.41 19.57
C TYR A 77 -11.65 3.71 18.46
N GLY A 78 -11.30 4.09 17.23
CA GLY A 78 -11.78 3.44 16.02
C GLY A 78 -10.70 3.46 14.97
N CYS A 79 -10.69 2.45 14.10
CA CYS A 79 -9.77 2.37 12.98
C CYS A 79 -10.50 2.21 11.65
N ARG A 80 -9.84 2.65 10.58
CA ARG A 80 -10.34 2.52 9.22
C ARG A 80 -9.22 2.20 8.25
N ALA A 81 -9.47 1.23 7.38
CA ALA A 81 -8.75 1.05 6.14
C ALA A 81 -9.54 1.70 4.99
N ARG A 82 -8.85 2.41 4.09
CA ARG A 82 -9.45 3.05 2.90
C ARG A 82 -8.50 2.97 1.70
N LEU A 83 -9.07 2.64 0.55
CA LEU A 83 -8.44 2.78 -0.77
C LEU A 83 -9.34 3.65 -1.65
N SER A 84 -8.81 4.74 -2.19
CA SER A 84 -9.52 5.65 -3.09
C SER A 84 -8.60 6.10 -4.22
N GLY A 85 -8.76 5.51 -5.39
CA GLY A 85 -7.78 5.65 -6.47
C GLY A 85 -6.40 5.18 -5.99
N PRO A 86 -5.33 6.00 -6.12
CA PRO A 86 -4.01 5.65 -5.63
C PRO A 86 -3.83 5.90 -4.11
N LYS A 87 -4.80 6.54 -3.45
CA LYS A 87 -4.70 6.93 -2.03
C LYS A 87 -5.03 5.72 -1.16
N PHE A 88 -4.01 5.25 -0.44
CA PHE A 88 -4.09 4.15 0.51
C PHE A 88 -3.92 4.69 1.93
N GLU A 89 -4.91 4.45 2.78
CA GLU A 89 -4.96 5.00 4.13
C GLU A 89 -5.36 3.91 5.14
N LEU A 90 -4.52 3.73 6.16
CA LEU A 90 -4.86 3.02 7.39
C LEU A 90 -4.75 4.04 8.53
N SER A 91 -5.88 4.36 9.17
CA SER A 91 -5.99 5.50 10.09
C SER A 91 -6.74 5.16 11.37
N TRP A 92 -6.41 5.89 12.44
CA TRP A 92 -7.05 5.82 13.75
C TRP A 92 -7.82 7.10 14.06
N TYR A 93 -8.83 6.95 14.91
CA TYR A 93 -9.74 8.00 15.34
C TYR A 93 -10.00 7.87 16.84
N TYR A 94 -10.15 9.00 17.52
CA TYR A 94 -10.65 9.08 18.88
C TYR A 94 -12.15 9.41 18.87
N ASN A 95 -12.96 8.53 19.45
CA ASN A 95 -14.40 8.63 19.54
C ASN A 95 -14.82 9.30 20.85
N GLN A 96 -15.44 10.46 20.72
CA GLN A 96 -16.11 11.17 21.80
C GLN A 96 -17.60 10.85 21.78
N PHE A 97 -18.13 10.40 22.91
CA PHE A 97 -19.54 10.07 23.08
C PHE A 97 -20.26 11.22 23.77
N LYS A 98 -21.21 11.85 23.09
CA LYS A 98 -22.08 12.90 23.65
C LYS A 98 -23.48 12.36 23.83
N ARG A 99 -24.03 12.46 25.04
CA ARG A 99 -25.42 12.07 25.33
C ARG A 99 -26.38 12.87 24.45
N LEU A 100 -27.42 12.21 23.94
CA LEU A 100 -28.50 12.89 23.22
C LEU A 100 -29.45 13.56 24.22
N ASN A 101 -29.91 14.76 23.89
CA ASN A 101 -30.87 15.53 24.70
C ASN A 101 -32.34 15.15 24.38
N ASP A 102 -32.58 13.95 23.88
CA ASP A 102 -33.89 13.47 23.40
C ASP A 102 -34.59 12.53 24.41
N GLY A 103 -34.11 12.49 25.65
CA GLY A 103 -34.62 11.59 26.70
C GLY A 103 -34.20 10.12 26.52
N THR A 104 -33.52 9.75 25.44
CA THR A 104 -33.00 8.39 25.25
C THR A 104 -31.64 8.21 25.94
N ALA A 105 -31.30 6.98 26.34
CA ALA A 105 -29.97 6.64 26.85
C ALA A 105 -28.90 6.54 25.73
N ARG A 106 -29.21 7.01 24.51
CA ARG A 106 -28.33 6.88 23.35
C ARG A 106 -27.30 8.00 23.32
N HIS A 107 -26.15 7.69 22.73
CA HIS A 107 -25.04 8.62 22.56
C HIS A 107 -24.82 8.90 21.06
N ARG A 108 -24.53 10.16 20.72
CA ARG A 108 -23.93 10.53 19.45
C ARG A 108 -22.42 10.32 19.53
N VAL A 109 -21.85 9.66 18.54
CA VAL A 109 -20.40 9.49 18.41
C VAL A 109 -19.82 10.58 17.51
N ILE A 110 -18.81 11.29 18.00
CA ILE A 110 -18.01 12.23 17.22
C ILE A 110 -16.60 11.64 17.11
N SER A 111 -16.19 11.29 15.90
CA SER A 111 -14.86 10.71 15.63
C SER A 111 -13.87 11.80 15.24
N HIS A 112 -12.82 11.94 16.04
CA HIS A 112 -11.72 12.87 15.82
C HIS A 112 -10.56 12.14 15.15
N HIS A 113 -10.12 12.59 13.98
CA HIS A 113 -8.98 11.99 13.29
C HIS A 113 -7.70 12.18 14.11
N ILE A 114 -6.96 11.09 14.32
CA ILE A 114 -5.66 11.15 14.99
C ILE A 114 -4.61 11.39 13.89
N PRO A 115 -3.82 12.47 13.95
CA PRO A 115 -2.73 12.65 13.01
C PRO A 115 -1.64 11.59 13.24
N LYS A 116 -1.00 11.15 12.16
CA LYS A 116 0.18 10.28 12.25
C LYS A 116 1.38 11.13 12.64
N ASP A 117 1.94 10.83 13.81
CA ASP A 117 3.16 11.46 14.30
C ASP A 117 4.44 10.72 13.86
N GLY A 118 4.30 9.47 13.37
CA GLY A 118 5.41 8.66 12.83
C GLY A 118 5.28 8.40 11.32
N GLN A 119 6.37 7.94 10.69
CA GLN A 119 6.41 7.71 9.24
C GLN A 119 5.44 6.60 8.80
N PHE A 120 5.42 5.48 9.51
CA PHE A 120 4.57 4.33 9.20
C PHE A 120 3.70 3.85 10.35
N ASN A 121 3.83 4.45 11.53
CA ASN A 121 3.09 4.05 12.71
C ASN A 121 2.58 5.25 13.51
N TYR A 122 1.55 5.01 14.29
CA TYR A 122 1.16 5.86 15.41
C TYR A 122 2.04 5.50 16.62
N TYR A 123 2.44 6.50 17.39
CA TYR A 123 3.14 6.27 18.67
C TYR A 123 2.13 5.85 19.74
N SER A 124 2.57 5.06 20.72
CA SER A 124 1.74 4.62 21.85
C SER A 124 1.04 5.77 22.58
N ARG A 125 1.71 6.94 22.67
CA ARG A 125 1.13 8.18 23.25
C ARG A 125 -0.18 8.62 22.59
N ALA A 126 -0.37 8.31 21.30
CA ALA A 126 -1.60 8.61 20.57
C ALA A 126 -2.80 7.84 21.11
N PHE A 127 -2.55 6.76 21.87
CA PHE A 127 -3.53 5.88 22.48
C PHE A 127 -3.55 6.00 24.01
N SER A 128 -2.98 7.07 24.58
CA SER A 128 -2.87 7.29 26.03
C SER A 128 -4.20 7.28 26.80
N LYS A 129 -5.32 7.49 26.10
CA LYS A 129 -6.68 7.47 26.67
C LYS A 129 -7.40 6.12 26.46
N ALA A 130 -6.72 5.10 25.97
CA ALA A 130 -7.31 3.79 25.77
C ALA A 130 -7.59 3.13 27.12
N HIS A 131 -8.68 2.35 27.19
CA HIS A 131 -8.91 1.49 28.35
C HIS A 131 -7.90 0.34 28.39
N ASP A 132 -7.69 -0.25 29.56
CA ASP A 132 -6.74 -1.35 29.75
C ASP A 132 -7.01 -2.54 28.81
N TRP A 133 -8.29 -2.83 28.54
CA TRP A 133 -8.68 -3.86 27.58
C TRP A 133 -8.42 -3.42 26.12
N GLU A 134 -8.56 -2.13 25.82
CA GLU A 134 -8.55 -1.58 24.46
C GLU A 134 -7.12 -1.41 23.93
N LEU A 135 -6.21 -0.98 24.80
CA LEU A 135 -4.81 -0.71 24.46
C LEU A 135 -4.09 -1.91 23.81
N PRO A 136 -4.08 -3.14 24.37
CA PRO A 136 -3.37 -4.25 23.74
C PRO A 136 -3.88 -4.56 22.32
N ILE A 137 -5.20 -4.51 22.10
CA ILE A 137 -5.81 -4.77 20.79
C ILE A 137 -5.46 -3.66 19.79
N ILE A 138 -5.43 -2.40 20.25
CA ILE A 138 -4.97 -1.28 19.43
C ILE A 138 -3.53 -1.50 18.97
N LEU A 139 -2.64 -1.88 19.89
CA LEU A 139 -1.22 -2.06 19.59
C LEU A 139 -1.01 -3.23 18.60
N ASP A 140 -1.71 -4.34 18.79
CA ASP A 140 -1.66 -5.48 17.87
C ASP A 140 -2.16 -5.10 16.46
N THR A 141 -3.28 -4.37 16.40
CA THR A 141 -3.86 -3.90 15.13
C THR A 141 -2.95 -2.89 14.43
N GLU A 142 -2.38 -1.95 15.19
CA GLU A 142 -1.47 -0.94 14.67
C GLU A 142 -0.15 -1.53 14.17
N TYR A 143 0.35 -2.59 14.82
CA TYR A 143 1.50 -3.32 14.30
C TYR A 143 1.22 -3.91 12.91
N GLY A 144 0.06 -4.55 12.73
CA GLY A 144 -0.39 -5.01 11.41
C GLY A 144 -0.49 -3.87 10.39
N PHE A 145 -1.09 -2.74 10.78
CA PHE A 145 -1.15 -1.56 9.91
C PHE A 145 0.23 -1.01 9.55
N GLN A 146 1.17 -0.96 10.50
CA GLN A 146 2.52 -0.48 10.26
C GLN A 146 3.21 -1.31 9.17
N LEU A 147 3.15 -2.64 9.25
CA LEU A 147 3.72 -3.53 8.24
C LEU A 147 3.10 -3.26 6.86
N ILE A 148 1.78 -3.16 6.79
CA ILE A 148 1.06 -2.90 5.53
C ILE A 148 1.42 -1.52 4.95
N ARG A 149 1.54 -0.48 5.78
CA ARG A 149 1.97 0.85 5.31
C ARG A 149 3.37 0.82 4.71
N ARG A 150 4.30 0.07 5.31
CA ARG A 150 5.67 -0.12 4.78
C ARG A 150 5.65 -0.86 3.44
N LEU A 151 4.89 -1.94 3.34
CA LEU A 151 4.72 -2.68 2.07
C LEU A 151 4.14 -1.78 0.98
N ASN A 152 3.09 -1.00 1.28
CA ASN A 152 2.48 -0.08 0.34
C ASN A 152 3.44 1.05 -0.11
N ALA A 153 4.32 1.52 0.79
CA ALA A 153 5.36 2.48 0.43
C ALA A 153 6.36 1.90 -0.58
N ASN A 154 6.76 0.64 -0.40
CA ASN A 154 7.61 -0.07 -1.36
C ASN A 154 6.94 -0.18 -2.73
N LEU A 155 5.65 -0.57 -2.79
CA LEU A 155 4.89 -0.59 -4.05
C LEU A 155 4.83 0.78 -4.72
N THR A 156 4.67 1.85 -3.93
CA THR A 156 4.65 3.22 -4.46
C THR A 156 6.00 3.57 -5.11
N VAL A 157 7.12 3.17 -4.50
CA VAL A 157 8.46 3.34 -5.07
C VAL A 157 8.62 2.53 -6.36
N ILE A 158 8.23 1.25 -6.36
CA ILE A 158 8.31 0.38 -7.55
C ILE A 158 7.51 0.99 -8.70
N ARG A 159 6.26 1.41 -8.46
CA ARG A 159 5.41 2.06 -9.48
C ARG A 159 6.03 3.32 -10.07
N ARG A 160 6.67 4.14 -9.24
CA ARG A 160 7.37 5.34 -9.71
C ARG A 160 8.57 4.96 -10.58
N LYS A 161 9.34 3.95 -10.16
CA LYS A 161 10.52 3.49 -10.92
C LYS A 161 10.14 2.84 -12.24
N THR A 162 9.07 2.05 -12.32
CA THR A 162 8.61 1.47 -13.60
C THR A 162 8.15 2.55 -14.58
N GLN A 163 7.46 3.60 -14.10
CA GLN A 163 7.12 4.76 -14.93
C GLN A 163 8.35 5.53 -15.42
N MET A 164 9.37 5.70 -14.56
CA MET A 164 10.63 6.31 -14.97
C MET A 164 11.36 5.47 -16.02
N ASN A 165 11.38 4.14 -15.86
CA ASN A 165 11.99 3.22 -16.82
C ASN A 165 11.32 3.34 -18.18
N LEU A 166 9.99 3.43 -18.25
CA LEU A 166 9.28 3.63 -19.53
C LEU A 166 9.76 4.87 -20.28
N ARG A 167 9.90 6.01 -19.60
CA ARG A 167 10.40 7.25 -20.22
C ARG A 167 11.86 7.15 -20.68
N LEU A 168 12.68 6.44 -19.91
CA LEU A 168 14.07 6.20 -20.27
C LEU A 168 14.19 5.25 -21.46
N LEU A 169 13.33 4.22 -21.53
CA LEU A 169 13.23 3.32 -22.69
C LEU A 169 12.84 4.11 -23.95
N ASP A 170 11.87 5.02 -23.88
CA ASP A 170 11.52 5.91 -25.02
C ASP A 170 12.71 6.77 -25.49
N SER A 171 13.57 7.16 -24.57
CA SER A 171 14.74 7.99 -24.90
C SER A 171 15.88 7.14 -25.47
N LEU A 172 16.09 5.95 -24.92
CA LEU A 172 17.10 5.01 -25.40
C LEU A 172 16.75 4.46 -26.78
N GLU A 173 15.49 4.11 -27.02
CA GLU A 173 15.03 3.61 -28.33
C GLU A 173 15.24 4.64 -29.44
N ARG A 174 14.89 5.91 -29.18
CA ARG A 174 15.18 7.00 -30.12
C ARG A 174 16.67 7.16 -30.38
N HIS A 175 17.48 7.13 -29.32
CA HIS A 175 18.93 7.28 -29.48
C HIS A 175 19.57 6.13 -30.28
N ILE A 176 19.16 4.89 -30.04
CA ILE A 176 19.67 3.73 -30.80
C ILE A 176 19.23 3.81 -32.27
N ALA A 177 18.01 4.28 -32.54
CA ALA A 177 17.52 4.46 -33.91
C ALA A 177 18.29 5.54 -34.69
N GLU A 178 19.02 6.43 -34.01
CA GLU A 178 19.88 7.46 -34.61
C GLU A 178 21.31 6.99 -34.87
N PHE A 179 21.67 5.74 -34.53
CA PHE A 179 23.00 5.22 -34.81
C PHE A 179 23.27 5.18 -36.32
N GLU A 180 24.32 5.90 -36.74
CA GLU A 180 24.78 5.87 -38.13
C GLU A 180 25.37 4.49 -38.45
N GLU A 181 25.01 3.95 -39.62
CA GLU A 181 25.67 2.75 -40.12
C GLU A 181 27.14 3.08 -40.47
N PRO A 182 28.08 2.14 -40.27
CA PRO A 182 29.46 2.35 -40.65
C PRO A 182 29.57 2.68 -42.14
N THR A 183 30.05 3.87 -42.49
CA THR A 183 30.44 4.18 -43.87
C THR A 183 31.65 3.34 -44.26
N HIS A 184 31.47 2.41 -45.19
CA HIS A 184 32.58 1.72 -45.82
C HIS A 184 33.24 2.65 -46.85
N ALA A 185 34.47 3.06 -46.56
CA ALA A 185 35.38 3.73 -47.52
C ALA A 185 36.16 2.69 -48.33
#